data_AF-A0A921QXC5-F1
#
_entry.id   AF-A0A921QXC5-F1
#
_cell.length_a   1.000
_cell.length_b   1.000
_cell.length_c   1.000
_cell.angle_alpha   90.00
_cell.angle_beta   90.00
_cell.angle_gamma   90.00
#
_symmetry.space_group_name_H-M   'P 1'
#
loop_
_entity.id
_entity.type
_entity.pdbx_description
1 polymer ?
#
loop_
_entity_poly.entity_id
_entity_poly.type
_entity_poly.pdbx_seq_one_letter_code
_entity_poly.pdbx_strand_id
1 'polypeptide(L)'
;MCGILAVLGEASHGKNKRGRVLELSRRLKHRGPDWSGLRQMGDCYLSHQRLAIIDPASGDQPLYNEDQSVVVAVNGEVYNHQDLRSRLSTAGHRFRTGSDCEVIAHLYEEHGEEFVDMLDGVFSFVLLDTRHGHGDRASSFMAARDAIGVTPLYIGWGIDGSVWISSEMKALNDECEHFEIFPPGHLYSSNNKTGGGFSRWYNPRWFDEAITPSVPYNPLALRKAFEKAVVKRLMTDVPFGVLLSGGLDSSLVAAVAVRHLAETEAATRWGTKLHSFCVGLEGSPDLKAAREVADYLGTLHHEFHFTVQDGIDAIEDVIYHTETYDVTTIRASTPMFLMSRKIKSLGVKMVISGEGSDELFGGYLYFHKAPNKEEFHQETCRKVKALHQYDCLRANKATSAWGLEARVPFLDKDFINEAMSIDPEWKMVRPDLGRIEKWVLRKAFDDEEQPFLPKHILYRQKEQFSDGVGYSWIDGLKAHAASNVTDKMLSNAKFIFPHNTPTTKEAYYYRMIFERFFPQKPAILTVPGGPSVACSTAKAIEWDAQWSENLDPSGRAALGVHLAAYEHEQDPKHVPDTIAAGGSKKPRTIRVAAAPPPPGVAIEG
;
A
#
# COMPACT_ATOMS: atom_id res chain seq x y z
N MET A 1 4.44 -10.54 4.33
CA MET A 1 3.73 -9.74 5.35
C MET A 1 2.79 -10.62 6.16
N CYS A 2 3.16 -10.84 7.42
CA CYS A 2 2.45 -11.65 8.41
C CYS A 2 1.23 -10.93 9.02
N GLY A 3 0.49 -11.62 9.89
CA GLY A 3 -0.59 -11.04 10.71
C GLY A 3 -0.29 -11.16 12.20
N ILE A 4 -0.38 -10.06 12.95
CA ILE A 4 -0.25 -10.03 14.41
C ILE A 4 -1.61 -9.78 15.05
N LEU A 5 -1.89 -10.47 16.15
CA LEU A 5 -2.92 -10.11 17.11
C LEU A 5 -2.38 -10.29 18.53
N ALA A 6 -2.35 -9.22 19.31
CA ALA A 6 -1.98 -9.25 20.72
C ALA A 6 -3.10 -8.72 21.60
N VAL A 7 -3.26 -9.32 22.78
CA VAL A 7 -4.18 -8.88 23.85
C VAL A 7 -3.39 -8.80 25.14
N LEU A 8 -3.40 -7.63 25.78
CA LEU A 8 -2.40 -7.24 26.78
C LEU A 8 -3.10 -6.63 28.01
N GLY A 9 -2.65 -6.99 29.21
CA GLY A 9 -3.10 -6.36 30.46
C GLY A 9 -4.56 -6.61 30.85
N GLU A 10 -5.09 -7.80 30.60
CA GLU A 10 -6.47 -8.16 30.99
C GLU A 10 -6.64 -8.21 32.53
N ALA A 11 -7.68 -7.55 33.05
CA ALA A 11 -7.96 -7.49 34.50
C ALA A 11 -8.84 -8.66 35.01
N SER A 12 -9.43 -9.46 34.12
CA SER A 12 -10.38 -10.52 34.49
C SER A 12 -10.09 -11.83 33.77
N HIS A 13 -10.05 -12.95 34.51
CA HIS A 13 -9.98 -14.28 33.92
C HIS A 13 -11.33 -14.69 33.31
N GLY A 14 -11.64 -14.13 32.13
CA GLY A 14 -12.79 -14.56 31.34
C GLY A 14 -12.64 -16.03 30.92
N LYS A 15 -13.68 -16.84 31.11
CA LYS A 15 -13.69 -18.22 30.58
C LYS A 15 -13.57 -18.16 29.04
N ASN A 16 -12.50 -18.76 28.51
CA ASN A 16 -12.22 -18.96 27.07
C ASN A 16 -11.66 -17.76 26.24
N LYS A 17 -10.95 -16.79 26.84
CA LYS A 17 -10.28 -15.70 26.08
C LYS A 17 -9.31 -16.23 25.01
N ARG A 18 -8.50 -17.24 25.33
CA ARG A 18 -7.60 -17.90 24.36
C ARG A 18 -8.33 -18.37 23.11
N GLY A 19 -9.50 -19.00 23.26
CA GLY A 19 -10.30 -19.47 22.14
C GLY A 19 -10.76 -18.32 21.25
N ARG A 20 -11.16 -17.19 21.85
CA ARG A 20 -11.55 -15.98 21.13
C ARG A 20 -10.37 -15.32 20.39
N VAL A 21 -9.20 -15.23 21.02
CA VAL A 21 -7.98 -14.72 20.36
C VAL A 21 -7.60 -15.60 19.16
N LEU A 22 -7.71 -16.93 19.28
CA LEU A 22 -7.48 -17.83 18.15
C LEU A 22 -8.49 -17.60 17.01
N GLU A 23 -9.76 -17.41 17.33
CA GLU A 23 -10.80 -17.12 16.34
C GLU A 23 -10.52 -15.81 15.58
N LEU A 24 -10.23 -14.73 16.31
CA LEU A 24 -9.95 -13.42 15.71
C LEU A 24 -8.62 -13.43 14.94
N SER A 25 -7.60 -14.13 15.44
CA SER A 25 -6.33 -14.26 14.73
C SER A 25 -6.48 -14.99 13.38
N ARG A 26 -7.43 -15.94 13.25
CA ARG A 26 -7.71 -16.59 11.95
C ARG A 26 -8.23 -15.63 10.90
N ARG A 27 -8.83 -14.50 11.28
CA ARG A 27 -9.23 -13.44 10.33
C ARG A 27 -8.04 -12.80 9.64
N LEU A 28 -6.82 -13.02 10.13
CA LEU A 28 -5.57 -12.52 9.55
C LEU A 28 -4.79 -13.61 8.79
N LYS A 29 -5.33 -14.84 8.70
CA LYS A 29 -4.63 -15.98 8.10
C LYS A 29 -4.28 -15.76 6.62
N HIS A 30 -5.05 -14.94 5.90
CA HIS A 30 -4.74 -14.57 4.52
C HIS A 30 -3.36 -13.93 4.39
N ARG A 31 -2.95 -13.12 5.38
CA ARG A 31 -1.64 -12.47 5.42
C ARG A 31 -0.52 -13.50 5.57
N GLY A 32 -0.72 -14.44 6.51
CA GLY A 32 0.26 -15.47 6.85
C GLY A 32 -0.33 -16.88 6.79
N PRO A 33 -0.39 -17.48 5.58
CA PRO A 33 -1.05 -18.76 5.37
C PRO A 33 -0.19 -19.97 5.76
N ASP A 34 1.12 -19.81 5.99
CA ASP A 34 2.07 -20.92 6.09
C ASP A 34 2.06 -21.56 7.48
N TRP A 35 1.93 -20.75 8.54
CA TRP A 35 1.91 -21.24 9.92
C TRP A 35 1.15 -20.31 10.87
N SER A 36 0.69 -20.83 12.01
CA SER A 36 0.07 -20.04 13.07
C SER A 36 0.73 -20.34 14.41
N GLY A 37 1.08 -19.30 15.16
CA GLY A 37 1.61 -19.40 16.52
C GLY A 37 0.77 -18.60 17.49
N LEU A 38 0.59 -19.09 18.72
CA LEU A 38 0.02 -18.31 19.81
C LEU A 38 0.71 -18.65 21.12
N ARG A 39 1.31 -17.62 21.73
CA ARG A 39 1.86 -17.70 23.08
C ARG A 39 0.95 -16.98 24.07
N GLN A 40 0.73 -17.61 25.22
CA GLN A 40 0.07 -16.99 26.36
C GLN A 40 1.07 -16.89 27.50
N MET A 41 1.12 -15.73 28.15
CA MET A 41 1.98 -15.43 29.30
C MET A 41 1.13 -14.68 30.33
N GLY A 42 0.66 -15.40 31.35
CA GLY A 42 -0.39 -14.89 32.25
C GLY A 42 -1.62 -14.46 31.45
N ASP A 43 -1.98 -13.19 31.60
CA ASP A 43 -3.11 -12.52 30.96
C ASP A 43 -2.75 -11.80 29.65
N CYS A 44 -1.56 -12.06 29.11
CA CYS A 44 -1.12 -11.55 27.80
C CYS A 44 -1.11 -12.68 26.75
N TYR A 45 -1.61 -12.36 25.56
CA TYR A 45 -1.70 -13.28 24.42
C TYR A 45 -1.01 -12.66 23.21
N LEU A 46 -0.03 -13.34 22.63
CA LEU A 46 0.62 -12.96 21.37
C LEU A 46 0.33 -14.03 20.32
N SER A 47 -0.47 -13.69 19.32
CA SER A 47 -0.83 -14.53 18.19
C SER A 47 -0.21 -14.01 16.91
N HIS A 48 0.24 -14.92 16.06
CA HIS A 48 0.92 -14.63 14.81
C HIS A 48 0.48 -15.58 13.69
N GLN A 49 0.23 -15.02 12.51
CA GLN A 49 -0.04 -15.72 11.25
C GLN A 49 1.16 -15.48 10.33
N ARG A 50 1.90 -16.54 9.98
CA ARG A 50 3.20 -16.43 9.31
C ARG A 50 3.10 -16.59 7.81
N LEU A 51 3.68 -15.64 7.07
CA LEU A 51 4.15 -15.85 5.70
C LEU A 51 5.66 -16.04 5.78
N ALA A 52 6.15 -17.25 5.51
CA ALA A 52 7.55 -17.59 5.64
C ALA A 52 8.34 -17.10 4.42
N ILE A 53 9.10 -16.02 4.58
CA ILE A 53 9.98 -15.41 3.57
C ILE A 53 11.46 -15.65 3.91
N ILE A 54 11.90 -15.26 5.11
CA ILE A 54 13.25 -15.49 5.64
C ILE A 54 13.22 -16.63 6.65
N ASP A 55 14.20 -17.52 6.53
CA ASP A 55 14.34 -18.75 7.31
C ASP A 55 13.02 -19.52 7.47
N PRO A 56 12.47 -20.10 6.37
CA PRO A 56 11.20 -20.80 6.44
C PRO A 56 11.18 -21.95 7.46
N ALA A 57 12.33 -22.56 7.74
CA ALA A 57 12.44 -23.75 8.59
C ALA A 57 12.42 -23.45 10.09
N SER A 58 13.06 -22.37 10.57
CA SER A 58 13.13 -22.07 12.01
C SER A 58 12.54 -20.73 12.45
N GLY A 59 12.19 -19.82 11.54
CA GLY A 59 11.69 -18.48 11.88
C GLY A 59 10.23 -18.40 12.35
N ASP A 60 9.67 -19.48 12.92
CA ASP A 60 8.30 -19.49 13.44
C ASP A 60 8.16 -18.53 14.62
N GLN A 61 7.04 -17.81 14.66
CA GLN A 61 6.81 -16.76 15.66
C GLN A 61 5.64 -17.10 16.61
N PRO A 62 5.63 -16.61 17.86
CA PRO A 62 6.53 -15.58 18.43
C PRO A 62 8.00 -15.98 18.56
N LEU A 63 8.91 -15.02 18.41
CA LEU A 63 10.37 -15.14 18.56
C LEU A 63 10.77 -14.78 20.00
N TYR A 64 11.95 -15.20 20.43
CA TYR A 64 12.39 -15.11 21.82
C TYR A 64 13.86 -14.71 21.92
N ASN A 65 14.24 -14.08 23.03
CA ASN A 65 15.63 -14.07 23.46
C ASN A 65 16.05 -15.44 24.06
N GLU A 66 17.28 -15.54 24.55
CA GLU A 66 17.94 -16.78 24.98
C GLU A 66 17.24 -17.47 26.15
N ASP A 67 16.77 -16.70 27.12
CA ASP A 67 16.08 -17.21 28.31
C ASP A 67 14.55 -17.18 28.17
N GLN A 68 14.04 -16.73 27.02
CA GLN A 68 12.62 -16.58 26.69
C GLN A 68 11.87 -15.58 27.59
N SER A 69 12.59 -14.69 28.27
CA SER A 69 11.98 -13.65 29.09
C SER A 69 11.45 -12.49 28.25
N VAL A 70 12.02 -12.27 27.05
CA VAL A 70 11.55 -11.34 26.02
C VAL A 70 10.95 -12.13 24.85
N VAL A 71 9.72 -11.80 24.47
CA VAL A 71 8.96 -12.48 23.41
C VAL A 71 8.42 -11.46 22.43
N VAL A 72 8.56 -11.70 21.13
CA VAL A 72 8.11 -10.74 20.09
C VAL A 72 7.35 -11.42 18.96
N ALA A 73 6.28 -10.79 18.48
CA ALA A 73 5.60 -11.12 17.23
C ALA A 73 5.76 -9.94 16.25
N VAL A 74 6.19 -10.23 15.02
CA VAL A 74 6.64 -9.26 14.02
C VAL A 74 6.00 -9.55 12.67
N ASN A 75 5.46 -8.50 12.06
CA ASN A 75 5.05 -8.44 10.66
C ASN A 75 5.94 -7.41 9.99
N GLY A 76 6.98 -7.87 9.29
CA GLY A 76 7.99 -7.00 8.71
C GLY A 76 9.21 -7.74 8.20
N GLU A 77 10.19 -6.94 7.79
CA GLU A 77 11.50 -7.33 7.29
C GLU A 77 12.53 -6.34 7.84
N VAL A 78 13.59 -6.85 8.48
CA VAL A 78 14.74 -6.07 8.99
C VAL A 78 15.93 -6.28 8.06
N TYR A 79 16.12 -5.38 7.10
CA TYR A 79 17.11 -5.52 6.03
C TYR A 79 18.56 -5.48 6.52
N ASN A 80 18.84 -4.84 7.66
CA ASN A 80 20.17 -4.80 8.28
C ASN A 80 20.38 -5.86 9.37
N HIS A 81 19.56 -6.93 9.41
CA HIS A 81 19.62 -7.93 10.49
C HIS A 81 20.96 -8.67 10.58
N GLN A 82 21.68 -8.86 9.48
CA GLN A 82 22.98 -9.56 9.48
C GLN A 82 24.05 -8.77 10.26
N ASP A 83 24.08 -7.44 10.07
CA ASP A 83 24.99 -6.54 10.78
C ASP A 83 24.60 -6.44 12.27
N LEU A 84 23.30 -6.36 12.57
CA LEU A 84 22.78 -6.36 13.94
C LEU A 84 23.14 -7.67 14.65
N ARG A 85 22.88 -8.81 14.01
CA ARG A 85 23.19 -10.15 14.53
C ARG A 85 24.68 -10.31 14.82
N SER A 86 25.56 -9.82 13.95
CA SER A 86 27.01 -9.89 14.15
C SER A 86 27.45 -9.10 15.39
N ARG A 87 26.92 -7.89 15.57
CA ARG A 87 27.19 -7.05 16.77
C ARG A 87 26.66 -7.70 18.05
N LEU A 88 25.41 -8.16 18.04
CA LEU A 88 24.77 -8.81 19.20
C LEU A 88 25.49 -10.12 19.58
N SER A 89 25.92 -10.90 18.59
CA SER A 89 26.70 -12.13 18.85
C SER A 89 28.04 -11.84 19.53
N THR A 90 28.68 -10.73 19.16
CA THR A 90 29.91 -10.25 19.83
C THR A 90 29.64 -9.76 21.25
N ALA A 91 28.45 -9.21 21.50
CA ALA A 91 27.98 -8.85 22.84
C ALA A 91 27.51 -10.05 23.68
N GLY A 92 27.54 -11.27 23.15
CA GLY A 92 27.25 -12.51 23.87
C GLY A 92 25.85 -13.10 23.62
N HIS A 93 25.06 -12.47 22.75
CA HIS A 93 23.73 -12.98 22.38
C HIS A 93 23.84 -14.24 21.49
N ARG A 94 22.90 -15.18 21.65
CA ARG A 94 22.78 -16.45 20.94
C ARG A 94 21.42 -16.57 20.29
N PHE A 95 21.43 -16.51 18.98
CA PHE A 95 20.25 -16.68 18.15
C PHE A 95 19.90 -18.16 17.95
N ARG A 96 18.59 -18.44 17.88
CA ARG A 96 18.03 -19.77 17.68
C ARG A 96 17.49 -19.99 16.27
N THR A 97 17.20 -18.91 15.55
CA THR A 97 16.64 -18.94 14.21
C THR A 97 17.55 -18.20 13.23
N GLY A 98 17.29 -18.33 11.93
CA GLY A 98 17.83 -17.47 10.89
C GLY A 98 16.93 -16.28 10.54
N SER A 99 15.79 -16.12 11.22
CA SER A 99 14.86 -15.01 10.95
C SER A 99 15.57 -13.66 11.17
N ASP A 100 15.32 -12.76 10.22
CA ASP A 100 15.71 -11.36 10.28
C ASP A 100 15.10 -10.64 11.50
N CYS A 101 13.88 -11.03 11.88
CA CYS A 101 13.11 -10.41 12.96
C CYS A 101 13.59 -10.81 14.38
N GLU A 102 14.41 -11.86 14.53
CA GLU A 102 14.85 -12.33 15.86
C GLU A 102 15.72 -11.30 16.58
N VAL A 103 16.44 -10.46 15.83
CA VAL A 103 17.27 -9.37 16.38
C VAL A 103 16.48 -8.42 17.28
N ILE A 104 15.17 -8.28 17.09
CA ILE A 104 14.33 -7.38 17.88
C ILE A 104 14.28 -7.77 19.35
N ALA A 105 14.18 -9.07 19.67
CA ALA A 105 14.14 -9.53 21.07
C ALA A 105 15.46 -9.23 21.80
N HIS A 106 16.59 -9.52 21.13
CA HIS A 106 17.94 -9.28 21.67
C HIS A 106 18.28 -7.78 21.77
N LEU A 107 17.86 -6.97 20.79
CA LEU A 107 18.05 -5.51 20.84
C LEU A 107 17.28 -4.88 21.99
N TYR A 108 16.05 -5.33 22.24
CA TYR A 108 15.27 -4.88 23.39
C TYR A 108 15.91 -5.31 24.71
N GLU A 109 16.46 -6.53 24.78
CA GLU A 109 17.20 -6.99 25.94
C GLU A 109 18.41 -6.11 26.28
N GLU A 110 19.17 -5.70 25.25
CA GLU A 110 20.40 -4.90 25.38
C GLU A 110 20.12 -3.40 25.64
N HIS A 111 19.13 -2.84 24.94
CA HIS A 111 18.94 -1.39 24.82
C HIS A 111 17.59 -0.88 25.34
N GLY A 112 16.72 -1.75 25.88
CA GLY A 112 15.39 -1.37 26.32
C GLY A 112 14.54 -0.86 25.14
N GLU A 113 13.90 0.31 25.29
CA GLU A 113 13.01 0.87 24.24
C GLU A 113 13.76 1.71 23.18
N GLU A 114 15.05 1.97 23.37
CA GLU A 114 15.85 2.91 22.55
C GLU A 114 16.46 2.29 21.28
N PHE A 115 16.09 1.06 20.92
CA PHE A 115 16.66 0.35 19.77
C PHE A 115 15.92 0.55 18.46
N VAL A 116 14.69 1.07 18.46
CA VAL A 116 13.80 0.99 17.29
C VAL A 116 14.41 1.67 16.05
N ASP A 117 15.12 2.79 16.23
CA ASP A 117 15.76 3.49 15.11
C ASP A 117 17.01 2.77 14.55
N MET A 118 17.56 1.79 15.30
CA MET A 118 18.64 0.93 14.81
C MET A 118 18.17 -0.06 13.73
N LEU A 119 16.84 -0.27 13.61
CA LEU A 119 16.25 -1.12 12.59
C LEU A 119 16.19 -0.38 11.25
N ASP A 120 16.80 -0.97 10.22
CA ASP A 120 16.60 -0.57 8.82
C ASP A 120 15.64 -1.59 8.19
N GLY A 121 14.37 -1.22 8.08
CA GLY A 121 13.33 -2.16 7.75
C GLY A 121 11.95 -1.57 7.67
N VAL A 122 10.99 -2.42 7.31
CA VAL A 122 9.56 -2.17 7.41
C VAL A 122 9.00 -3.19 8.38
N PHE A 123 8.36 -2.75 9.46
CA PHE A 123 7.96 -3.62 10.55
C PHE A 123 6.80 -3.03 11.35
N SER A 124 6.00 -3.95 11.85
CA SER A 124 5.11 -3.76 12.97
C SER A 124 5.38 -4.90 13.94
N PHE A 125 5.58 -4.61 15.22
CA PHE A 125 5.80 -5.66 16.20
C PHE A 125 5.11 -5.36 17.52
N VAL A 126 4.86 -6.43 18.27
CA VAL A 126 4.47 -6.39 19.68
C VAL A 126 5.40 -7.31 20.45
N LEU A 127 6.02 -6.79 21.51
CA LEU A 127 6.90 -7.54 22.40
C LEU A 127 6.37 -7.52 23.84
N LEU A 128 6.64 -8.62 24.55
CA LEU A 128 6.45 -8.78 25.98
C LEU A 128 7.81 -8.95 26.66
N ASP A 129 7.96 -8.30 27.81
CA ASP A 129 9.05 -8.52 28.75
C ASP A 129 8.50 -9.05 30.07
N THR A 130 8.99 -10.22 30.46
CA THR A 130 8.58 -10.90 31.69
C THR A 130 9.63 -10.85 32.80
N ARG A 131 10.80 -10.25 32.56
CA ARG A 131 11.89 -10.11 33.56
C ARG A 131 11.45 -9.31 34.79
N HIS A 132 10.53 -8.36 34.59
CA HIS A 132 10.00 -7.52 35.67
C HIS A 132 8.69 -8.05 36.30
N GLY A 133 8.22 -9.22 35.86
CA GLY A 133 6.92 -9.81 36.22
C GLY A 133 6.93 -10.83 37.38
N HIS A 134 7.98 -10.87 38.22
CA HIS A 134 7.95 -11.73 39.42
C HIS A 134 7.27 -11.02 40.60
N GLY A 135 6.05 -11.45 40.94
CA GLY A 135 5.21 -10.93 42.05
C GLY A 135 3.96 -10.19 41.58
N ASP A 136 3.39 -9.30 42.41
CA ASP A 136 2.19 -8.46 42.15
C ASP A 136 2.37 -7.39 41.04
N ARG A 137 3.31 -7.55 40.09
CA ARG A 137 3.55 -6.60 38.99
C ARG A 137 3.35 -7.28 37.64
N ALA A 138 2.48 -6.70 36.81
CA ALA A 138 2.18 -7.16 35.46
C ALA A 138 3.42 -7.10 34.54
N SER A 139 3.52 -8.04 33.61
CA SER A 139 4.52 -8.02 32.52
C SER A 139 4.44 -6.70 31.74
N SER A 140 5.58 -6.13 31.36
CA SER A 140 5.61 -4.97 30.49
C SER A 140 5.54 -5.40 29.04
N PHE A 141 4.87 -4.61 28.22
CA PHE A 141 4.81 -4.75 26.78
C PHE A 141 5.17 -3.45 26.07
N MET A 142 5.63 -3.61 24.83
CA MET A 142 5.91 -2.54 23.89
C MET A 142 5.43 -2.96 22.50
N ALA A 143 4.94 -2.00 21.72
CA ALA A 143 4.72 -2.18 20.29
C ALA A 143 5.38 -1.05 19.51
N ALA A 144 5.78 -1.31 18.28
CA ALA A 144 6.29 -0.25 17.41
C ALA A 144 5.88 -0.49 15.96
N ARG A 145 5.84 0.60 15.20
CA ARG A 145 5.55 0.62 13.77
C ARG A 145 6.63 1.39 13.03
N ASP A 146 6.98 0.92 11.84
CA ASP A 146 8.01 1.49 10.98
C ASP A 146 7.80 2.97 10.65
N ALA A 147 8.88 3.60 10.19
CA ALA A 147 9.01 5.05 9.98
C ALA A 147 7.85 5.68 9.19
N ILE A 148 7.38 5.00 8.14
CA ILE A 148 6.37 5.53 7.20
C ILE A 148 5.02 4.83 7.34
N GLY A 149 4.98 3.68 8.01
CA GLY A 149 3.77 2.87 8.17
C GLY A 149 3.49 2.01 6.94
N VAL A 150 4.55 1.50 6.30
CA VAL A 150 4.46 0.53 5.21
C VAL A 150 3.73 -0.73 5.68
N THR A 151 4.00 -1.16 6.91
CA THR A 151 3.27 -2.24 7.56
C THR A 151 2.04 -1.66 8.27
N PRO A 152 0.86 -2.30 8.21
CA PRO A 152 -0.33 -1.83 8.93
C PRO A 152 -0.29 -2.31 10.39
N LEU A 153 -0.74 -1.45 11.30
CA LEU A 153 -0.91 -1.76 12.71
C LEU A 153 -2.01 -0.86 13.29
N TYR A 154 -2.83 -1.44 14.16
CA TYR A 154 -3.93 -0.82 14.87
C TYR A 154 -3.80 -1.11 16.36
N ILE A 155 -4.24 -0.18 17.19
CA ILE A 155 -4.36 -0.35 18.64
C ILE A 155 -5.83 -0.16 19.04
N GLY A 156 -6.30 -0.92 20.03
CA GLY A 156 -7.66 -0.82 20.56
C GLY A 156 -7.74 -1.14 22.04
N TRP A 157 -8.88 -0.83 22.63
CA TRP A 157 -9.14 -0.97 24.05
C TRP A 157 -10.45 -1.73 24.27
N GLY A 158 -10.36 -2.83 25.01
CA GLY A 158 -11.51 -3.61 25.44
C GLY A 158 -12.18 -3.01 26.68
N ILE A 159 -13.47 -3.31 26.87
CA ILE A 159 -14.23 -2.85 28.05
C ILE A 159 -13.68 -3.41 29.38
N ASP A 160 -12.94 -4.51 29.32
CA ASP A 160 -12.24 -5.15 30.44
C ASP A 160 -10.89 -4.48 30.79
N GLY A 161 -10.55 -3.38 30.12
CA GLY A 161 -9.29 -2.65 30.30
C GLY A 161 -8.10 -3.22 29.52
N SER A 162 -8.31 -4.29 28.74
CA SER A 162 -7.23 -4.87 27.92
C SER A 162 -6.87 -3.97 26.74
N VAL A 163 -5.58 -3.94 26.40
CA VAL A 163 -5.05 -3.29 25.20
C VAL A 163 -4.88 -4.35 24.11
N TRP A 164 -5.44 -4.08 22.94
CA TRP A 164 -5.39 -4.94 21.78
C TRP A 164 -4.55 -4.30 20.70
N ILE A 165 -3.72 -5.10 20.03
CA ILE A 165 -2.90 -4.62 18.91
C ILE A 165 -2.99 -5.62 17.77
N SER A 166 -3.28 -5.14 16.56
CA SER A 166 -3.41 -6.04 15.40
C SER A 166 -3.00 -5.41 14.08
N SER A 167 -2.56 -6.23 13.13
CA SER A 167 -2.22 -5.78 11.78
C SER A 167 -3.41 -5.23 10.99
N GLU A 168 -4.63 -5.68 11.26
CA GLU A 168 -5.84 -5.25 10.55
C GLU A 168 -7.01 -5.06 11.52
N MET A 169 -7.83 -4.03 11.33
CA MET A 169 -8.90 -3.68 12.27
C MET A 169 -10.00 -4.74 12.37
N LYS A 170 -10.15 -5.61 11.36
CA LYS A 170 -11.09 -6.75 11.36
C LYS A 170 -10.87 -7.75 12.49
N ALA A 171 -9.68 -7.77 13.09
CA ALA A 171 -9.37 -8.59 14.27
C ALA A 171 -9.62 -7.87 15.61
N LEU A 172 -9.93 -6.57 15.58
CA LEU A 172 -10.22 -5.73 16.75
C LEU A 172 -11.70 -5.37 16.85
N ASN A 173 -12.36 -5.17 15.71
CA ASN A 173 -13.70 -4.60 15.59
C ASN A 173 -14.73 -5.24 16.54
N ASP A 174 -14.68 -6.55 16.78
CA ASP A 174 -15.69 -7.20 17.63
C ASP A 174 -15.48 -7.02 19.13
N GLU A 175 -14.25 -6.69 19.59
CA GLU A 175 -13.87 -6.76 21.01
C GLU A 175 -13.44 -5.40 21.59
N CYS A 176 -13.13 -4.42 20.73
CA CYS A 176 -12.66 -3.12 21.15
C CYS A 176 -13.77 -2.07 21.03
N GLU A 177 -14.13 -1.43 22.14
CA GLU A 177 -15.07 -0.29 22.16
C GLU A 177 -14.48 0.92 21.42
N HIS A 178 -13.15 1.03 21.44
CA HIS A 178 -12.40 2.04 20.71
C HIS A 178 -11.15 1.41 20.10
N PHE A 179 -10.83 1.79 18.87
CA PHE A 179 -9.57 1.47 18.23
C PHE A 179 -9.19 2.54 17.21
N GLU A 180 -7.90 2.66 16.95
CA GLU A 180 -7.33 3.63 16.04
C GLU A 180 -6.12 3.04 15.30
N ILE A 181 -5.70 3.74 14.25
CA ILE A 181 -4.47 3.38 13.53
C ILE A 181 -3.30 3.64 14.48
N PHE A 182 -2.43 2.65 14.66
CA PHE A 182 -1.17 2.84 15.37
C PHE A 182 -0.28 3.77 14.52
N PRO A 183 0.14 4.95 15.02
CA PRO A 183 0.81 5.95 14.20
C PRO A 183 2.17 5.46 13.66
N PRO A 184 2.52 5.74 12.39
CA PRO A 184 3.85 5.46 11.85
C PRO A 184 4.98 6.12 12.63
N GLY A 185 6.15 5.50 12.70
CA GLY A 185 7.32 6.08 13.35
C GLY A 185 7.18 6.26 14.86
N HIS A 186 6.23 5.54 15.48
CA HIS A 186 5.99 5.56 16.92
C HIS A 186 6.22 4.19 17.56
N LEU A 187 6.41 4.23 18.87
CA LEU A 187 6.26 3.09 19.76
C LEU A 187 5.17 3.39 20.80
N TYR A 188 4.57 2.34 21.35
CA TYR A 188 3.65 2.38 22.47
C TYR A 188 4.26 1.56 23.61
N SER A 189 4.39 2.16 24.79
CA SER A 189 4.93 1.47 25.98
C SER A 189 3.89 1.38 27.09
N SER A 190 3.88 0.24 27.77
CA SER A 190 3.15 0.05 29.04
C SER A 190 3.95 0.51 30.28
N ASN A 191 5.20 0.92 30.11
CA ASN A 191 6.07 1.27 31.22
C ASN A 191 5.68 2.63 31.82
N ASN A 192 5.13 2.63 33.03
CA ASN A 192 4.76 3.85 33.75
C ASN A 192 5.94 4.77 34.09
N LYS A 193 7.20 4.28 34.06
CA LYS A 193 8.38 5.13 34.28
C LYS A 193 8.65 6.10 33.13
N THR A 194 8.27 5.75 31.91
CA THR A 194 8.33 6.62 30.73
C THR A 194 7.03 7.39 30.51
N GLY A 195 6.07 7.30 31.44
CA GLY A 195 4.75 7.92 31.36
C GLY A 195 3.67 7.05 30.68
N GLY A 196 4.05 5.89 30.11
CA GLY A 196 3.16 5.05 29.32
C GLY A 196 2.65 5.74 28.04
N GLY A 197 2.18 4.95 27.07
CA GLY A 197 1.58 5.46 25.85
C GLY A 197 2.55 5.67 24.69
N PHE A 198 2.18 6.56 23.77
CA PHE A 198 2.88 6.76 22.51
C PHE A 198 4.09 7.68 22.62
N SER A 199 5.18 7.31 21.94
CA SER A 199 6.34 8.19 21.69
C SER A 199 6.83 8.03 20.25
N ARG A 200 7.22 9.15 19.62
CA ARG A 200 7.72 9.16 18.24
C ARG A 200 9.23 8.92 18.22
N TRP A 201 9.67 7.84 17.60
CA TRP A 201 11.09 7.54 17.45
C TRP A 201 11.67 8.06 16.12
N TYR A 202 10.86 8.18 15.07
CA TYR A 202 11.32 8.65 13.75
C TYR A 202 11.12 10.16 13.57
N ASN A 203 12.22 10.91 13.44
CA ASN A 203 12.22 12.39 13.44
C ASN A 203 13.21 12.99 12.41
N PRO A 204 13.12 12.66 11.11
CA PRO A 204 14.06 13.20 10.12
C PRO A 204 13.80 14.69 9.87
N ARG A 205 14.80 15.41 9.33
CA ARG A 205 14.72 16.86 9.11
C ARG A 205 13.56 17.29 8.21
N TRP A 206 13.24 16.49 7.17
CA TRP A 206 12.12 16.77 6.26
C TRP A 206 10.74 16.63 6.92
N PHE A 207 10.66 16.02 8.11
CA PHE A 207 9.39 15.88 8.81
C PHE A 207 8.83 17.24 9.24
N ASP A 208 9.68 18.24 9.44
CA ASP A 208 9.25 19.61 9.68
C ASP A 208 8.97 20.32 8.35
N GLU A 209 7.68 20.51 8.05
CA GLU A 209 7.19 21.16 6.83
C GLU A 209 7.62 22.63 6.70
N ALA A 210 8.04 23.26 7.80
CA ALA A 210 8.57 24.62 7.78
C ALA A 210 10.01 24.68 7.24
N ILE A 211 10.73 23.55 7.23
CA ILE A 211 12.13 23.49 6.79
C ILE A 211 12.16 23.12 5.31
N THR A 212 12.29 24.14 4.45
CA THR A 212 12.54 23.89 3.03
C THR A 212 14.01 23.50 2.81
N PRO A 213 14.30 22.33 2.22
CA PRO A 213 15.66 21.87 2.01
C PRO A 213 16.35 22.65 0.88
N SER A 214 17.69 22.62 0.88
CA SER A 214 18.50 23.40 -0.06
C SER A 214 19.73 22.64 -0.58
N VAL A 215 19.77 21.30 -0.44
CA VAL A 215 20.92 20.52 -0.92
C VAL A 215 20.89 20.52 -2.45
N PRO A 216 22.01 20.85 -3.13
CA PRO A 216 22.07 20.79 -4.58
C PRO A 216 21.80 19.38 -5.11
N TYR A 217 21.08 19.29 -6.24
CA TYR A 217 20.78 18.02 -6.86
C TYR A 217 22.05 17.30 -7.36
N ASN A 218 22.26 16.07 -6.92
CA ASN A 218 23.32 15.18 -7.38
C ASN A 218 22.71 13.88 -7.96
N PRO A 219 22.72 13.68 -9.30
CA PRO A 219 22.12 12.50 -9.94
C PRO A 219 22.74 11.18 -9.47
N LEU A 220 24.07 11.14 -9.28
CA LEU A 220 24.73 9.90 -8.88
C LEU A 220 24.45 9.54 -7.42
N ALA A 221 24.36 10.53 -6.52
CA ALA A 221 24.01 10.28 -5.13
C ALA A 221 22.60 9.69 -5.03
N LEU A 222 21.63 10.30 -5.73
CA LEU A 222 20.26 9.81 -5.80
C LEU A 222 20.16 8.40 -6.39
N ARG A 223 20.84 8.15 -7.52
CA ARG A 223 20.89 6.83 -8.15
C ARG A 223 21.44 5.77 -7.20
N LYS A 224 22.61 6.02 -6.58
CA LYS A 224 23.26 5.07 -5.67
C LYS A 224 22.42 4.81 -4.41
N ALA A 225 21.75 5.83 -3.88
CA ALA A 225 20.84 5.65 -2.75
C ALA A 225 19.66 4.75 -3.13
N PHE A 226 19.08 4.94 -4.32
CA PHE A 226 18.01 4.08 -4.80
C PHE A 226 18.47 2.65 -5.08
N GLU A 227 19.63 2.47 -5.72
CA GLU A 227 20.22 1.16 -5.98
C GLU A 227 20.41 0.39 -4.67
N LYS A 228 20.99 1.03 -3.63
CA LYS A 228 21.12 0.44 -2.30
C LYS A 228 19.77 0.05 -1.69
N ALA A 229 18.75 0.91 -1.84
CA ALA A 229 17.40 0.63 -1.34
C ALA A 229 16.76 -0.59 -2.02
N VAL A 230 16.96 -0.77 -3.34
CA VAL A 230 16.49 -1.96 -4.06
C VAL A 230 17.29 -3.19 -3.68
N VAL A 231 18.62 -3.11 -3.67
CA VAL A 231 19.52 -4.25 -3.41
C VAL A 231 19.27 -4.86 -2.03
N LYS A 232 19.14 -4.05 -0.98
CA LYS A 232 18.86 -4.57 0.38
C LYS A 232 17.50 -5.30 0.47
N ARG A 233 16.56 -4.99 -0.43
CA ARG A 233 15.23 -5.62 -0.51
C ARG A 233 15.20 -6.90 -1.36
N LEU A 234 16.32 -7.31 -1.96
CA LEU A 234 16.46 -8.63 -2.60
C LEU A 234 16.70 -9.77 -1.59
N MET A 235 16.82 -9.45 -0.29
CA MET A 235 16.93 -10.40 0.81
C MET A 235 15.74 -11.38 0.83
N THR A 236 15.91 -12.64 0.45
CA THR A 236 14.81 -13.63 0.46
C THR A 236 15.31 -15.07 0.41
N ASP A 237 14.59 -15.99 1.08
CA ASP A 237 14.80 -17.44 0.96
C ASP A 237 13.73 -18.13 0.08
N VAL A 238 12.83 -17.37 -0.57
CA VAL A 238 11.71 -17.89 -1.37
C VAL A 238 11.61 -17.23 -2.74
N PRO A 239 10.86 -17.81 -3.70
CA PRO A 239 10.65 -17.17 -4.99
C PRO A 239 9.98 -15.80 -4.87
N PHE A 240 10.52 -14.84 -5.61
CA PHE A 240 10.05 -13.46 -5.66
C PHE A 240 9.96 -12.92 -7.09
N GLY A 241 9.34 -11.76 -7.26
CA GLY A 241 9.37 -11.02 -8.53
C GLY A 241 9.17 -9.52 -8.36
N VAL A 242 8.78 -8.85 -9.44
CA VAL A 242 8.51 -7.40 -9.45
C VAL A 242 7.16 -7.09 -10.07
N LEU A 243 6.47 -6.09 -9.52
CA LEU A 243 5.30 -5.52 -10.18
C LEU A 243 5.80 -4.54 -11.25
N LEU A 244 5.32 -4.69 -12.49
CA LEU A 244 5.78 -3.92 -13.64
C LEU A 244 4.59 -3.38 -14.42
N SER A 245 4.37 -2.07 -14.33
CA SER A 245 3.29 -1.37 -15.06
C SER A 245 3.77 -0.68 -16.34
N GLY A 246 5.08 -0.65 -16.59
CA GLY A 246 5.67 0.13 -17.68
C GLY A 246 5.67 1.65 -17.42
N GLY A 247 5.24 2.10 -16.23
CA GLY A 247 5.49 3.45 -15.73
C GLY A 247 6.93 3.59 -15.23
N LEU A 248 7.40 4.84 -15.06
CA LEU A 248 8.78 5.13 -14.64
C LEU A 248 9.21 4.34 -13.40
N ASP A 249 8.39 4.34 -12.35
CA ASP A 249 8.81 3.93 -11.01
C ASP A 249 9.02 2.42 -10.92
N SER A 250 8.01 1.64 -11.34
CA SER A 250 8.07 0.18 -11.38
C SER A 250 9.14 -0.31 -12.35
N SER A 251 9.35 0.41 -13.46
CA SER A 251 10.39 0.09 -14.45
C SER A 251 11.79 0.30 -13.89
N LEU A 252 12.04 1.37 -13.12
CA LEU A 252 13.33 1.60 -12.46
C LEU A 252 13.61 0.56 -11.38
N VAL A 253 12.60 0.17 -10.59
CA VAL A 253 12.74 -0.94 -9.63
C VAL A 253 13.14 -2.23 -10.34
N ALA A 254 12.44 -2.58 -11.42
CA ALA A 254 12.74 -3.78 -12.20
C ALA A 254 14.14 -3.72 -12.82
N ALA A 255 14.54 -2.58 -13.40
CA ALA A 255 15.85 -2.41 -14.03
C ALA A 255 17.00 -2.59 -13.03
N VAL A 256 16.89 -1.97 -11.85
CA VAL A 256 17.90 -2.13 -10.79
C VAL A 256 17.91 -3.56 -10.24
N ALA A 257 16.73 -4.15 -10.00
CA ALA A 257 16.64 -5.53 -9.53
C ALA A 257 17.30 -6.52 -10.50
N VAL A 258 17.05 -6.39 -11.81
CA VAL A 258 17.67 -7.24 -12.84
C VAL A 258 19.19 -7.11 -12.83
N ARG A 259 19.74 -5.90 -12.72
CA ARG A 259 21.19 -5.67 -12.73
C ARG A 259 21.91 -6.32 -11.57
N HIS A 260 21.30 -6.35 -10.39
CA HIS A 260 21.93 -6.86 -9.18
C HIS A 260 21.52 -8.29 -8.80
N LEU A 261 20.45 -8.84 -9.39
CA LEU A 261 19.93 -10.16 -9.03
C LEU A 261 21.00 -11.25 -9.09
N ALA A 262 21.81 -11.25 -10.15
CA ALA A 262 22.83 -12.29 -10.38
C ALA A 262 23.88 -12.38 -9.25
N GLU A 263 24.07 -11.33 -8.46
CA GLU A 263 25.03 -11.26 -7.36
C GLU A 263 24.44 -11.72 -6.01
N THR A 264 23.15 -12.06 -5.97
CA THR A 264 22.43 -12.40 -4.73
C THR A 264 22.39 -13.90 -4.44
N GLU A 265 22.25 -14.27 -3.16
CA GLU A 265 21.96 -15.66 -2.77
C GLU A 265 20.65 -16.17 -3.37
N ALA A 266 19.66 -15.30 -3.52
CA ALA A 266 18.36 -15.64 -4.10
C ALA A 266 18.52 -16.17 -5.54
N ALA A 267 19.39 -15.57 -6.35
CA ALA A 267 19.67 -16.04 -7.70
C ALA A 267 20.35 -17.41 -7.74
N THR A 268 21.17 -17.73 -6.73
CA THR A 268 21.82 -19.05 -6.62
C THR A 268 20.78 -20.15 -6.35
N ARG A 269 19.73 -19.84 -5.59
CA ARG A 269 18.69 -20.81 -5.20
C ARG A 269 17.53 -20.90 -6.20
N TRP A 270 17.14 -19.78 -6.79
CA TRP A 270 15.90 -19.65 -7.57
C TRP A 270 16.13 -19.26 -9.04
N GLY A 271 17.38 -19.04 -9.44
CA GLY A 271 17.76 -18.64 -10.79
C GLY A 271 17.89 -17.12 -10.97
N THR A 272 18.58 -16.72 -12.04
CA THR A 272 18.91 -15.32 -12.32
C THR A 272 17.85 -14.58 -13.12
N LYS A 273 16.79 -15.26 -13.58
CA LYS A 273 15.75 -14.64 -14.40
C LYS A 273 14.62 -14.12 -13.53
N LEU A 274 14.53 -12.80 -13.42
CA LEU A 274 13.49 -12.12 -12.64
C LEU A 274 12.11 -12.30 -13.30
N HIS A 275 11.11 -12.66 -12.48
CA HIS A 275 9.71 -12.66 -12.90
C HIS A 275 9.12 -11.25 -12.76
N SER A 276 8.45 -10.76 -13.79
CA SER A 276 7.73 -9.48 -13.75
C SER A 276 6.23 -9.70 -13.97
N PHE A 277 5.39 -8.96 -13.24
CA PHE A 277 3.94 -9.13 -13.23
C PHE A 277 3.23 -7.83 -13.58
N CYS A 278 2.29 -7.90 -14.53
CA CYS A 278 1.42 -6.80 -14.89
C CYS A 278 -0.05 -7.25 -14.86
N VAL A 279 -0.96 -6.30 -14.63
CA VAL A 279 -2.41 -6.53 -14.67
C VAL A 279 -3.10 -5.38 -15.39
N GLY A 280 -4.10 -5.71 -16.20
CA GLY A 280 -4.90 -4.72 -16.92
C GLY A 280 -6.11 -5.34 -17.59
N LEU A 281 -7.01 -4.50 -18.08
CA LEU A 281 -7.98 -4.88 -19.07
C LEU A 281 -7.27 -5.18 -20.40
N GLU A 282 -7.86 -6.02 -21.23
CA GLU A 282 -7.29 -6.35 -22.54
C GLU A 282 -7.03 -5.08 -23.36
N GLY A 283 -5.79 -4.94 -23.86
CA GLY A 283 -5.35 -3.78 -24.63
C GLY A 283 -5.04 -2.52 -23.81
N SER A 284 -4.95 -2.60 -22.48
CA SER A 284 -4.67 -1.41 -21.67
C SER A 284 -3.27 -0.81 -21.93
N PRO A 285 -3.10 0.52 -21.73
CA PRO A 285 -1.80 1.18 -21.89
C PRO A 285 -0.69 0.58 -21.02
N ASP A 286 -1.01 0.17 -19.80
CA ASP A 286 -0.03 -0.42 -18.87
C ASP A 286 0.47 -1.78 -19.36
N LEU A 287 -0.41 -2.64 -19.90
CA LEU A 287 0.02 -3.94 -20.44
C LEU A 287 1.02 -3.77 -21.59
N LYS A 288 0.74 -2.84 -22.52
CA LYS A 288 1.62 -2.56 -23.65
C LYS A 288 3.01 -2.08 -23.19
N ALA A 289 3.03 -1.12 -22.27
CA ALA A 289 4.29 -0.54 -21.79
C ALA A 289 5.06 -1.51 -20.90
N ALA A 290 4.37 -2.28 -20.04
CA ALA A 290 5.00 -3.29 -19.20
C ALA A 290 5.69 -4.36 -20.04
N ARG A 291 5.05 -4.82 -21.13
CA ARG A 291 5.63 -5.78 -22.07
C ARG A 291 6.90 -5.24 -22.71
N GLU A 292 6.87 -4.00 -23.19
CA GLU A 292 8.06 -3.35 -23.78
C GLU A 292 9.23 -3.27 -22.79
N VAL A 293 8.96 -2.88 -21.54
CA VAL A 293 10.01 -2.83 -20.51
C VAL A 293 10.49 -4.24 -20.16
N ALA A 294 9.59 -5.22 -20.11
CA ALA A 294 9.95 -6.59 -19.81
C ALA A 294 10.85 -7.22 -20.88
N ASP A 295 10.56 -6.94 -22.16
CA ASP A 295 11.37 -7.36 -23.31
C ASP A 295 12.76 -6.72 -23.27
N TYR A 296 12.81 -5.41 -22.98
CA TYR A 296 14.08 -4.68 -22.83
C TYR A 296 14.95 -5.24 -21.70
N LEU A 297 14.33 -5.55 -20.55
CA LEU A 297 15.03 -6.06 -19.36
C LEU A 297 15.27 -7.58 -19.40
N GLY A 298 14.68 -8.31 -20.35
CA GLY A 298 14.80 -9.77 -20.44
C GLY A 298 14.12 -10.53 -19.30
N THR A 299 13.12 -9.95 -18.64
CA THR A 299 12.38 -10.59 -17.54
C THR A 299 11.48 -11.73 -18.03
N LEU A 300 11.13 -12.67 -17.15
CA LEU A 300 10.03 -13.61 -17.44
C LEU A 300 8.71 -12.91 -17.13
N HIS A 301 8.09 -12.34 -18.16
CA HIS A 301 6.90 -11.50 -18.01
C HIS A 301 5.61 -12.31 -17.92
N HIS A 302 4.77 -11.94 -16.96
CA HIS A 302 3.45 -12.51 -16.75
C HIS A 302 2.42 -11.39 -16.87
N GLU A 303 1.60 -11.49 -17.91
CA GLU A 303 0.54 -10.53 -18.18
C GLU A 303 -0.80 -11.12 -17.76
N PHE A 304 -1.47 -10.45 -16.82
CA PHE A 304 -2.76 -10.89 -16.32
C PHE A 304 -3.89 -9.99 -16.78
N HIS A 305 -4.86 -10.61 -17.44
CA HIS A 305 -6.10 -9.96 -17.79
C HIS A 305 -7.15 -10.15 -16.68
N PHE A 306 -7.98 -9.13 -16.49
CA PHE A 306 -9.24 -9.20 -15.78
C PHE A 306 -10.33 -8.52 -16.63
N THR A 307 -11.59 -8.85 -16.36
CA THR A 307 -12.74 -8.15 -16.96
C THR A 307 -13.29 -7.13 -15.97
N VAL A 308 -14.06 -6.15 -16.47
CA VAL A 308 -14.78 -5.21 -15.60
C VAL A 308 -15.68 -5.96 -14.60
N GLN A 309 -16.29 -7.06 -15.00
CA GLN A 309 -17.12 -7.88 -14.11
C GLN A 309 -16.29 -8.57 -13.02
N ASP A 310 -15.12 -9.14 -13.34
CA ASP A 310 -14.22 -9.70 -12.33
C ASP A 310 -13.85 -8.66 -11.27
N GLY A 311 -13.64 -7.42 -11.71
CA GLY A 311 -13.36 -6.29 -10.82
C GLY A 311 -14.57 -5.94 -9.94
N ILE A 312 -15.77 -5.81 -10.52
CA ILE A 312 -17.01 -5.51 -9.79
C ILE A 312 -17.30 -6.59 -8.73
N ASP A 313 -17.18 -7.86 -9.11
CA ASP A 313 -17.44 -9.00 -8.22
C ASP A 313 -16.44 -9.05 -7.04
N ALA A 314 -15.25 -8.50 -7.21
CA ALA A 314 -14.23 -8.44 -6.17
C ALA A 314 -14.35 -7.24 -5.21
N ILE A 315 -15.21 -6.24 -5.49
CA ILE A 315 -15.25 -4.99 -4.71
C ILE A 315 -15.56 -5.23 -3.23
N GLU A 316 -16.46 -6.16 -2.91
CA GLU A 316 -16.82 -6.46 -1.52
C GLU A 316 -15.63 -7.04 -0.74
N ASP A 317 -14.91 -8.00 -1.33
CA ASP A 317 -13.69 -8.57 -0.74
C ASP A 317 -12.57 -7.53 -0.64
N VAL A 318 -12.40 -6.69 -1.66
CA VAL A 318 -11.40 -5.62 -1.65
C VAL A 318 -11.65 -4.68 -0.48
N ILE A 319 -12.89 -4.20 -0.29
CA ILE A 319 -13.25 -3.32 0.83
C ILE A 319 -13.00 -4.00 2.18
N TYR A 320 -13.36 -5.28 2.32
CA TYR A 320 -13.09 -6.05 3.53
C TYR A 320 -11.58 -6.15 3.83
N HIS A 321 -10.76 -6.41 2.81
CA HIS A 321 -9.32 -6.54 2.98
C HIS A 321 -8.61 -5.20 3.18
N THR A 322 -8.92 -4.18 2.39
CA THR A 322 -8.29 -2.86 2.50
C THR A 322 -8.78 -2.08 3.72
N GLU A 323 -9.99 -2.37 4.21
CA GLU A 323 -10.57 -1.72 5.39
C GLU A 323 -10.73 -0.21 5.17
N THR A 324 -11.21 0.18 3.99
CA THR A 324 -11.44 1.59 3.63
C THR A 324 -12.64 1.72 2.70
N TYR A 325 -13.21 2.92 2.66
CA TYR A 325 -14.25 3.34 1.71
C TYR A 325 -13.77 4.44 0.76
N ASP A 326 -12.47 4.74 0.74
CA ASP A 326 -11.89 5.72 -0.18
C ASP A 326 -11.95 5.23 -1.64
N VAL A 327 -12.53 6.07 -2.51
CA VAL A 327 -12.81 5.73 -3.91
C VAL A 327 -11.52 5.44 -4.69
N THR A 328 -10.51 6.29 -4.53
CA THR A 328 -9.21 6.16 -5.23
C THR A 328 -8.52 4.86 -4.84
N THR A 329 -8.49 4.59 -3.53
CA THR A 329 -7.88 3.40 -2.96
C THR A 329 -8.58 2.14 -3.44
N ILE A 330 -9.91 2.08 -3.45
CA ILE A 330 -10.67 0.90 -3.91
C ILE A 330 -10.47 0.65 -5.41
N ARG A 331 -10.56 1.71 -6.23
CA ARG A 331 -10.30 1.64 -7.68
C ARG A 331 -8.94 1.03 -7.99
N ALA A 332 -7.90 1.49 -7.31
CA ALA A 332 -6.52 1.03 -7.51
C ALA A 332 -6.22 -0.31 -6.81
N SER A 333 -6.88 -0.62 -5.69
CA SER A 333 -6.64 -1.86 -4.95
C SER A 333 -7.23 -3.07 -5.67
N THR A 334 -8.31 -2.91 -6.43
CA THR A 334 -9.01 -4.03 -7.06
C THR A 334 -8.15 -4.78 -8.09
N PRO A 335 -7.50 -4.12 -9.07
CA PRO A 335 -6.58 -4.81 -9.98
C PRO A 335 -5.38 -5.42 -9.24
N MET A 336 -4.84 -4.73 -8.23
CA MET A 336 -3.73 -5.23 -7.42
C MET A 336 -4.10 -6.48 -6.62
N PHE A 337 -5.31 -6.53 -6.06
CA PHE A 337 -5.88 -7.68 -5.37
C PHE A 337 -6.01 -8.89 -6.33
N LEU A 338 -6.59 -8.68 -7.51
CA LEU A 338 -6.76 -9.73 -8.53
C LEU A 338 -5.41 -10.24 -9.05
N MET A 339 -4.46 -9.34 -9.28
CA MET A 339 -3.09 -9.68 -9.66
C MET A 339 -2.41 -10.53 -8.58
N SER A 340 -2.51 -10.11 -7.33
CA SER A 340 -1.87 -10.81 -6.20
C SER A 340 -2.36 -12.25 -6.07
N ARG A 341 -3.65 -12.49 -6.30
CA ARG A 341 -4.24 -13.84 -6.36
C ARG A 341 -3.53 -14.72 -7.39
N LYS A 342 -3.29 -14.20 -8.60
CA LYS A 342 -2.62 -14.92 -9.68
C LYS A 342 -1.13 -15.12 -9.38
N ILE A 343 -0.43 -14.10 -8.87
CA ILE A 343 0.97 -14.21 -8.46
C ILE A 343 1.15 -15.32 -7.43
N LYS A 344 0.28 -15.37 -6.41
CA LYS A 344 0.32 -16.41 -5.39
C LYS A 344 0.15 -17.81 -5.98
N SER A 345 -0.73 -17.97 -6.97
CA SER A 345 -0.97 -19.26 -7.63
C SER A 345 0.26 -19.79 -8.40
N LEU A 346 1.21 -18.91 -8.75
CA LEU A 346 2.48 -19.27 -9.36
C LEU A 346 3.58 -19.62 -8.34
N GLY A 347 3.26 -19.62 -7.04
CA GLY A 347 4.20 -19.97 -5.97
C GLY A 347 5.08 -18.81 -5.49
N VAL A 348 4.88 -17.60 -6.03
CA VAL A 348 5.62 -16.39 -5.60
C VAL A 348 5.05 -15.87 -4.28
N LYS A 349 5.94 -15.54 -3.33
CA LYS A 349 5.55 -15.05 -2.00
C LYS A 349 5.94 -13.60 -1.73
N MET A 350 6.82 -13.01 -2.55
CA MET A 350 7.26 -11.63 -2.39
C MET A 350 7.36 -10.94 -3.75
N VAL A 351 6.97 -9.66 -3.80
CA VAL A 351 7.15 -8.78 -4.95
C VAL A 351 7.72 -7.43 -4.52
N ILE A 352 8.49 -6.80 -5.41
CA ILE A 352 8.94 -5.41 -5.25
C ILE A 352 8.07 -4.48 -6.11
N SER A 353 7.71 -3.32 -5.57
CA SER A 353 6.78 -2.35 -6.14
C SER A 353 7.39 -0.93 -6.18
N GLY A 354 6.86 -0.04 -7.03
CA GLY A 354 7.35 1.33 -7.23
C GLY A 354 6.74 2.39 -6.30
N GLU A 355 6.00 1.97 -5.28
CA GLU A 355 5.15 2.84 -4.48
C GLU A 355 5.98 3.78 -3.59
N GLY A 356 5.53 5.04 -3.46
CA GLY A 356 6.23 6.10 -2.73
C GLY A 356 6.98 7.09 -3.63
N SER A 357 7.23 6.75 -4.90
CA SER A 357 7.97 7.61 -5.83
C SER A 357 7.23 8.94 -6.11
N ASP A 358 5.93 8.87 -6.39
CA ASP A 358 5.12 10.07 -6.69
C ASP A 358 5.09 11.05 -5.52
N GLU A 359 5.04 10.54 -4.29
CA GLU A 359 5.02 11.34 -3.06
C GLU A 359 6.36 12.02 -2.78
N LEU A 360 7.47 11.35 -3.06
CA LEU A 360 8.81 11.90 -2.81
C LEU A 360 9.22 12.94 -3.86
N PHE A 361 8.75 12.78 -5.10
CA PHE A 361 9.22 13.57 -6.24
C PHE A 361 8.15 14.48 -6.87
N GLY A 362 6.97 14.59 -6.27
CA GLY A 362 5.84 15.36 -6.81
C GLY A 362 5.42 14.87 -8.19
N GLY A 363 5.18 13.56 -8.28
CA GLY A 363 4.93 12.85 -9.54
C GLY A 363 3.50 12.90 -10.05
N TYR A 364 2.55 13.26 -9.19
CA TYR A 364 1.15 13.42 -9.61
C TYR A 364 1.00 14.68 -10.46
N LEU A 365 0.13 14.61 -11.46
CA LEU A 365 -0.07 15.70 -12.42
C LEU A 365 -0.48 17.03 -11.76
N TYR A 366 -1.08 16.99 -10.58
CA TYR A 366 -1.48 18.21 -9.88
C TYR A 366 -0.28 19.05 -9.40
N PHE A 367 0.90 18.46 -9.22
CA PHE A 367 2.14 19.17 -8.88
C PHE A 367 2.63 20.09 -10.00
N HIS A 368 2.12 19.97 -11.23
CA HIS A 368 2.36 20.96 -12.29
C HIS A 368 1.83 22.35 -11.93
N LYS A 369 0.91 22.44 -10.97
CA LYS A 369 0.31 23.68 -10.49
C LYS A 369 0.89 24.16 -9.16
N ALA A 370 1.91 23.48 -8.61
CA ALA A 370 2.56 23.92 -7.38
C ALA A 370 3.13 25.33 -7.58
N PRO A 371 2.75 26.31 -6.74
CA PRO A 371 3.05 27.73 -7.01
C PRO A 371 4.52 28.09 -6.78
N ASN A 372 5.21 27.37 -5.90
CA ASN A 372 6.61 27.57 -5.54
C ASN A 372 7.18 26.29 -4.90
N LYS A 373 8.49 26.30 -4.65
CA LYS A 373 9.22 25.14 -4.12
C LYS A 373 8.87 24.83 -2.66
N GLU A 374 8.47 25.83 -1.88
CA GLU A 374 8.05 25.67 -0.48
C GLU A 374 6.73 24.89 -0.41
N GLU A 375 5.69 25.29 -1.16
CA GLU A 375 4.42 24.58 -1.23
C GLU A 375 4.59 23.18 -1.83
N PHE A 376 5.45 23.03 -2.85
CA PHE A 376 5.81 21.72 -3.40
C PHE A 376 6.38 20.81 -2.30
N HIS A 377 7.33 21.31 -1.51
CA HIS A 377 7.94 20.53 -0.43
C HIS A 377 6.94 20.15 0.66
N GLN A 378 6.15 21.12 1.12
CA GLN A 378 5.12 20.90 2.14
C GLN A 378 4.11 19.83 1.69
N GLU A 379 3.70 19.85 0.42
CA GLU A 379 2.86 18.79 -0.15
C GLU A 379 3.55 17.44 -0.14
N THR A 380 4.81 17.35 -0.60
CA THR A 380 5.54 16.06 -0.58
C THR A 380 5.67 15.51 0.84
N CYS A 381 5.97 16.36 1.82
CA CYS A 381 6.01 15.96 3.23
C CYS A 381 4.66 15.45 3.73
N ARG A 382 3.56 16.15 3.42
CA ARG A 382 2.21 15.74 3.82
C ARG A 382 1.82 14.42 3.18
N LYS A 383 2.10 14.25 1.89
CA LYS A 383 1.85 13.01 1.14
C LYS A 383 2.65 11.85 1.70
N VAL A 384 3.94 12.02 1.98
CA VAL A 384 4.77 10.99 2.61
C VAL A 384 4.25 10.62 4.00
N LYS A 385 3.88 11.59 4.84
CA LYS A 385 3.28 11.34 6.16
C LYS A 385 1.95 10.58 6.09
N ALA A 386 1.17 10.78 5.03
CA ALA A 386 -0.15 10.17 4.86
C ALA A 386 -0.14 8.84 4.10
N LEU A 387 1.01 8.41 3.53
CA LEU A 387 1.14 7.17 2.75
C LEU A 387 0.51 5.95 3.42
N HIS A 388 0.63 5.84 4.75
CA HIS A 388 0.10 4.73 5.54
C HIS A 388 -1.44 4.58 5.49
N GLN A 389 -2.16 5.61 5.05
CA GLN A 389 -3.63 5.62 4.92
C GLN A 389 -4.09 5.38 3.48
N TYR A 390 -3.17 5.44 2.51
CA TYR A 390 -3.46 5.37 1.07
C TYR A 390 -2.61 4.28 0.39
N ASP A 391 -1.53 4.65 -0.28
CA ASP A 391 -0.73 3.76 -1.13
C ASP A 391 -0.06 2.62 -0.38
N CYS A 392 0.48 2.86 0.83
CA CYS A 392 1.00 1.78 1.67
C CYS A 392 -0.12 0.83 2.13
N LEU A 393 -1.30 1.38 2.47
CA LEU A 393 -2.45 0.56 2.87
C LEU A 393 -2.89 -0.35 1.72
N ARG A 394 -3.03 0.19 0.51
CA ARG A 394 -3.33 -0.57 -0.70
C ARG A 394 -2.26 -1.61 -0.99
N ALA A 395 -1.01 -1.18 -1.16
CA ALA A 395 0.10 -2.04 -1.55
C ALA A 395 0.27 -3.20 -0.58
N ASN A 396 0.12 -2.93 0.72
CA ASN A 396 0.22 -3.95 1.75
C ASN A 396 -1.01 -4.87 1.80
N LYS A 397 -2.22 -4.32 1.97
CA LYS A 397 -3.41 -5.12 2.26
C LYS A 397 -3.96 -5.85 1.04
N ALA A 398 -3.88 -5.26 -0.15
CA ALA A 398 -4.33 -5.90 -1.38
C ALA A 398 -3.44 -7.11 -1.75
N THR A 399 -2.13 -7.02 -1.51
CA THR A 399 -1.21 -8.15 -1.72
C THR A 399 -1.31 -9.18 -0.60
N SER A 400 -1.34 -8.73 0.66
CA SER A 400 -1.47 -9.61 1.82
C SER A 400 -2.78 -10.39 1.86
N ALA A 401 -3.84 -9.93 1.18
CA ALA A 401 -5.09 -10.69 0.98
C ALA A 401 -4.86 -12.09 0.38
N TRP A 402 -3.74 -12.28 -0.31
CA TRP A 402 -3.36 -13.54 -0.94
C TRP A 402 -2.03 -14.09 -0.43
N GLY A 403 -1.57 -13.67 0.75
CA GLY A 403 -0.30 -14.13 1.33
C GLY A 403 0.89 -13.83 0.42
N LEU A 404 0.90 -12.61 -0.12
CA LEU A 404 1.96 -12.03 -0.95
C LEU A 404 2.51 -10.78 -0.25
N GLU A 405 3.83 -10.73 -0.06
CA GLU A 405 4.52 -9.56 0.48
C GLU A 405 4.85 -8.54 -0.62
N ALA A 406 4.63 -7.26 -0.35
CA ALA A 406 5.09 -6.16 -1.19
C ALA A 406 6.23 -5.38 -0.51
N ARG A 407 7.33 -5.16 -1.23
CA ARG A 407 8.47 -4.35 -0.80
C ARG A 407 8.57 -3.07 -1.61
N VAL A 408 8.86 -1.96 -0.94
CA VAL A 408 8.78 -0.60 -1.49
C VAL A 408 10.12 0.15 -1.30
N PRO A 409 11.09 0.02 -2.24
CA PRO A 409 12.41 0.63 -2.14
C PRO A 409 12.40 2.16 -2.11
N PHE A 410 11.41 2.81 -2.73
CA PHE A 410 11.26 4.26 -2.62
C PHE A 410 11.02 4.70 -1.16
N LEU A 411 10.49 3.83 -0.30
CA LEU A 411 10.22 4.16 1.10
C LEU A 411 11.32 3.70 2.07
N ASP A 412 12.53 3.52 1.56
CA ASP A 412 13.72 3.29 2.36
C ASP A 412 14.13 4.53 3.15
N LYS A 413 14.46 4.40 4.44
CA LYS A 413 14.79 5.56 5.30
C LYS A 413 15.90 6.42 4.70
N ASP A 414 16.96 5.80 4.19
CA ASP A 414 18.11 6.51 3.63
C ASP A 414 17.76 7.16 2.29
N PHE A 415 17.03 6.45 1.43
CA PHE A 415 16.60 6.99 0.15
C PHE A 415 15.60 8.14 0.32
N ILE A 416 14.65 8.05 1.26
CA ILE A 416 13.75 9.16 1.61
C ILE A 416 14.58 10.36 2.05
N ASN A 417 15.56 10.16 2.94
CA ASN A 417 16.40 11.26 3.42
C ASN A 417 17.18 11.93 2.28
N GLU A 418 17.78 11.14 1.38
CA GLU A 418 18.46 11.66 0.18
C GLU A 418 17.47 12.45 -0.69
N ALA A 419 16.35 11.82 -1.08
CA ALA A 419 15.35 12.43 -1.95
C ALA A 419 14.75 13.70 -1.36
N MET A 420 14.39 13.69 -0.07
CA MET A 420 13.75 14.81 0.63
C MET A 420 14.73 15.90 1.04
N SER A 421 16.04 15.70 0.91
CA SER A 421 17.06 16.74 1.15
C SER A 421 17.36 17.62 -0.06
N ILE A 422 16.98 17.18 -1.27
CA ILE A 422 17.18 17.93 -2.52
C ILE A 422 16.37 19.23 -2.48
N ASP A 423 16.98 20.35 -2.88
CA ASP A 423 16.28 21.63 -3.06
C ASP A 423 15.06 21.41 -3.99
N PRO A 424 13.81 21.67 -3.53
CA PRO A 424 12.62 21.32 -4.27
C PRO A 424 12.50 22.07 -5.61
N GLU A 425 13.25 23.16 -5.82
CA GLU A 425 13.38 23.81 -7.12
C GLU A 425 13.80 22.85 -8.25
N TRP A 426 14.59 21.82 -7.92
CA TRP A 426 14.96 20.79 -8.90
C TRP A 426 13.83 19.81 -9.20
N LYS A 427 12.91 19.61 -8.25
CA LYS A 427 11.76 18.71 -8.39
C LYS A 427 10.57 19.37 -9.08
N MET A 428 10.46 20.70 -9.03
CA MET A 428 9.40 21.44 -9.68
C MET A 428 9.36 21.16 -11.19
N VAL A 429 8.14 21.03 -11.70
CA VAL A 429 7.89 20.89 -13.13
C VAL A 429 8.14 22.24 -13.81
N ARG A 430 9.04 22.26 -14.78
CA ARG A 430 9.50 23.47 -15.49
C ARG A 430 9.58 23.18 -16.98
N PRO A 431 8.45 23.26 -17.72
CA PRO A 431 8.42 22.98 -19.15
C PRO A 431 9.36 23.89 -19.96
N ASP A 432 9.55 25.14 -19.50
CA ASP A 432 10.51 26.10 -20.05
C ASP A 432 11.98 25.62 -19.99
N LEU A 433 12.28 24.72 -19.05
CA LEU A 433 13.59 24.08 -18.89
C LEU A 433 13.58 22.60 -19.36
N GLY A 434 12.50 22.14 -20.00
CA GLY A 434 12.33 20.75 -20.40
C GLY A 434 12.18 19.77 -19.23
N ARG A 435 11.80 20.25 -18.04
CA ARG A 435 11.60 19.39 -16.85
C ARG A 435 10.13 18.99 -16.73
N ILE A 436 9.91 17.68 -16.75
CA ILE A 436 8.61 17.04 -16.48
C ILE A 436 8.55 16.55 -15.02
N GLU A 437 7.43 15.99 -14.59
CA GLU A 437 7.29 15.39 -13.27
C GLU A 437 8.39 14.34 -13.02
N LYS A 438 8.94 14.33 -11.79
CA LYS A 438 10.06 13.47 -11.38
C LYS A 438 11.31 13.61 -12.24
N TRP A 439 11.55 14.77 -12.87
CA TRP A 439 12.72 14.98 -13.74
C TRP A 439 14.05 14.61 -13.07
N VAL A 440 14.22 14.91 -11.78
CA VAL A 440 15.43 14.51 -11.02
C VAL A 440 15.62 13.00 -10.97
N LEU A 441 14.55 12.22 -10.82
CA LEU A 441 14.65 10.76 -10.82
C LEU A 441 14.98 10.24 -12.22
N ARG A 442 14.29 10.76 -13.25
CA ARG A 442 14.54 10.39 -14.66
C ARG A 442 15.99 10.68 -15.04
N LYS A 443 16.48 11.88 -14.71
CA LYS A 443 17.85 12.30 -15.01
C LYS A 443 18.88 11.52 -14.22
N ALA A 444 18.58 11.11 -12.98
CA ALA A 444 19.45 10.25 -12.22
C ALA A 444 19.67 8.89 -12.90
N PHE A 445 18.73 8.37 -13.68
CA PHE A 445 18.82 7.08 -14.40
C PHE A 445 19.05 7.21 -15.92
N ASP A 446 19.24 8.42 -16.42
CA ASP A 446 19.55 8.73 -17.82
C ASP A 446 21.04 8.51 -18.09
N ASP A 447 21.41 7.24 -18.23
CA ASP A 447 22.77 6.77 -18.50
C ASP A 447 22.90 6.38 -19.97
N GLU A 448 23.77 7.05 -20.72
CA GLU A 448 23.98 6.79 -22.15
C GLU A 448 24.86 5.56 -22.40
N GLU A 449 25.75 5.21 -21.46
CA GLU A 449 26.69 4.10 -21.61
C GLU A 449 26.05 2.78 -21.19
N GLN A 450 25.32 2.80 -20.07
CA GLN A 450 24.55 1.66 -19.58
C GLN A 450 23.11 2.08 -19.27
N PRO A 451 22.25 2.21 -20.29
CA PRO A 451 20.88 2.66 -20.10
C PRO A 451 20.06 1.70 -19.23
N PHE A 452 19.33 2.25 -18.27
CA PHE A 452 18.45 1.46 -17.38
C PHE A 452 17.14 1.09 -18.06
N LEU A 453 16.66 1.97 -18.94
CA LEU A 453 15.38 1.86 -19.63
C LEU A 453 15.49 2.47 -21.04
N PRO A 454 14.59 2.11 -21.97
CA PRO A 454 14.42 2.85 -23.21
C PRO A 454 14.10 4.32 -22.93
N LYS A 455 14.68 5.27 -23.69
CA LYS A 455 14.52 6.70 -23.43
C LYS A 455 13.07 7.16 -23.41
N HIS A 456 12.23 6.65 -24.30
CA HIS A 456 10.82 7.03 -24.34
C HIS A 456 10.01 6.49 -23.15
N ILE A 457 10.43 5.37 -22.52
CA ILE A 457 9.88 4.92 -21.23
C ILE A 457 10.40 5.81 -20.10
N LEU A 458 11.71 6.07 -20.07
CA LEU A 458 12.34 6.88 -19.03
C LEU A 458 11.77 8.30 -18.95
N TYR A 459 11.30 8.85 -20.07
CA TYR A 459 10.68 10.18 -20.16
C TYR A 459 9.18 10.14 -20.49
N ARG A 460 8.51 8.98 -20.33
CA ARG A 460 7.05 8.86 -20.47
C ARG A 460 6.33 9.65 -19.38
N GLN A 461 5.33 10.45 -19.77
CA GLN A 461 4.48 11.18 -18.81
C GLN A 461 3.75 10.22 -17.87
N LYS A 462 3.53 10.63 -16.61
CA LYS A 462 2.77 9.88 -15.62
C LYS A 462 1.38 9.49 -16.12
N GLU A 463 1.11 8.19 -16.06
CA GLU A 463 -0.23 7.60 -16.14
C GLU A 463 -0.63 7.10 -14.74
N GLN A 464 -1.85 7.42 -14.28
CA GLN A 464 -2.31 6.94 -12.97
C GLN A 464 -2.73 5.47 -13.06
N PHE A 465 -2.49 4.68 -11.99
CA PHE A 465 -2.69 3.23 -12.05
C PHE A 465 -4.14 2.84 -12.40
N SER A 466 -5.14 3.51 -11.84
CA SER A 466 -6.55 3.23 -12.14
C SER A 466 -6.96 3.57 -13.57
N ASP A 467 -6.26 4.47 -14.24
CA ASP A 467 -6.49 4.82 -15.65
C ASP A 467 -5.68 3.90 -16.59
N GLY A 468 -4.42 3.64 -16.24
CA GLY A 468 -3.49 2.78 -17.01
C GLY A 468 -3.92 1.32 -17.11
N VAL A 469 -4.68 0.80 -16.13
CA VAL A 469 -5.30 -0.53 -16.20
C VAL A 469 -6.44 -0.62 -17.23
N GLY A 470 -6.93 0.52 -17.73
CA GLY A 470 -7.91 0.62 -18.81
C GLY A 470 -9.15 1.44 -18.43
N TYR A 471 -9.51 2.41 -19.26
CA TYR A 471 -10.56 3.41 -18.96
C TYR A 471 -11.94 2.83 -18.65
N SER A 472 -12.32 1.73 -19.31
CA SER A 472 -13.60 1.06 -19.07
C SER A 472 -13.73 0.47 -17.67
N TRP A 473 -12.62 0.34 -16.91
CA TRP A 473 -12.68 -0.04 -15.50
C TRP A 473 -13.43 1.00 -14.67
N ILE A 474 -12.97 2.26 -14.72
CA ILE A 474 -13.57 3.35 -13.94
C ILE A 474 -14.99 3.62 -14.43
N ASP A 475 -15.21 3.59 -15.74
CA ASP A 475 -16.53 3.87 -16.30
C ASP A 475 -17.52 2.76 -15.93
N GLY A 476 -17.07 1.50 -15.89
CA GLY A 476 -17.83 0.36 -15.39
C GLY A 476 -18.19 0.47 -13.91
N LEU A 477 -17.26 0.91 -13.06
CA LEU A 477 -17.52 1.17 -11.64
C LEU A 477 -18.56 2.26 -11.42
N LYS A 478 -18.44 3.38 -12.14
CA LYS A 478 -19.42 4.47 -12.08
C LYS A 478 -20.81 4.00 -12.52
N ALA A 479 -20.89 3.25 -13.61
CA ALA A 479 -22.15 2.69 -14.10
C ALA A 479 -22.78 1.70 -13.10
N HIS A 480 -21.98 0.80 -12.51
CA HIS A 480 -22.43 -0.14 -11.49
C HIS A 480 -22.91 0.56 -10.22
N ALA A 481 -22.18 1.57 -9.74
CA ALA A 481 -22.64 2.37 -8.61
C ALA A 481 -23.94 3.13 -8.93
N ALA A 482 -24.08 3.64 -10.16
CA ALA A 482 -25.27 4.36 -10.59
C ALA A 482 -26.54 3.48 -10.65
N SER A 483 -26.40 2.18 -10.95
CA SER A 483 -27.50 1.23 -10.92
C SER A 483 -27.89 0.77 -9.51
N ASN A 484 -26.96 0.85 -8.54
CA ASN A 484 -27.18 0.41 -7.16
C ASN A 484 -27.51 1.54 -6.18
N VAL A 485 -27.23 2.81 -6.53
CA VAL A 485 -27.48 3.97 -5.68
C VAL A 485 -28.42 4.94 -6.37
N THR A 486 -29.61 5.13 -5.81
CA THR A 486 -30.59 6.09 -6.33
C THR A 486 -30.22 7.53 -5.97
N ASP A 487 -30.72 8.50 -6.72
CA ASP A 487 -30.54 9.93 -6.39
C ASP A 487 -31.14 10.27 -5.02
N LYS A 488 -32.22 9.57 -4.65
CA LYS A 488 -32.84 9.73 -3.33
C LYS A 488 -31.92 9.26 -2.20
N MET A 489 -31.24 8.13 -2.37
CA MET A 489 -30.24 7.65 -1.41
C MET A 489 -29.12 8.69 -1.24
N LEU A 490 -28.54 9.18 -2.35
CA LEU A 490 -27.48 10.18 -2.29
C LEU A 490 -27.95 11.49 -1.65
N SER A 491 -29.16 11.98 -1.95
CA SER A 491 -29.72 13.18 -1.33
C SER A 491 -29.90 13.07 0.19
N ASN A 492 -30.09 11.84 0.68
CA ASN A 492 -30.25 11.53 2.10
C ASN A 492 -28.93 11.12 2.77
N ALA A 493 -27.81 11.08 2.04
CA ALA A 493 -26.54 10.52 2.53
C ALA A 493 -26.09 11.14 3.85
N LYS A 494 -26.27 12.45 4.07
CA LYS A 494 -25.87 13.13 5.31
C LYS A 494 -26.59 12.63 6.57
N PHE A 495 -27.78 12.06 6.42
CA PHE A 495 -28.55 11.52 7.55
C PHE A 495 -28.16 10.08 7.88
N ILE A 496 -27.62 9.35 6.91
CA ILE A 496 -27.18 7.95 7.05
C ILE A 496 -25.70 7.91 7.43
N PHE A 497 -24.88 8.69 6.73
CA PHE A 497 -23.43 8.78 6.89
C PHE A 497 -23.03 10.22 7.29
N PRO A 498 -23.23 10.62 8.56
CA PRO A 498 -22.96 11.98 9.02
C PRO A 498 -21.45 12.31 9.06
N HIS A 499 -20.59 11.29 9.16
CA HIS A 499 -19.13 11.43 9.07
C HIS A 499 -18.66 11.04 7.68
N ASN A 500 -17.80 11.86 7.05
CA ASN A 500 -17.32 11.67 5.67
C ASN A 500 -18.48 11.35 4.72
N THR A 501 -19.48 12.22 4.67
CA THR A 501 -20.68 12.01 3.86
C THR A 501 -20.30 11.80 2.38
N PRO A 502 -20.71 10.68 1.76
CA PRO A 502 -20.40 10.43 0.36
C PRO A 502 -21.12 11.44 -0.53
N THR A 503 -20.36 12.08 -1.43
CA THR A 503 -20.84 13.10 -2.37
C THR A 503 -21.12 12.55 -3.77
N THR A 504 -20.72 11.30 -4.04
CA THR A 504 -20.97 10.59 -5.30
C THR A 504 -21.66 9.25 -5.04
N LYS A 505 -22.34 8.72 -6.06
CA LYS A 505 -22.97 7.38 -5.99
C LYS A 505 -21.95 6.27 -5.75
N GLU A 506 -20.77 6.39 -6.34
CA GLU A 506 -19.67 5.44 -6.15
C GLU A 506 -19.15 5.47 -4.70
N ALA A 507 -18.89 6.64 -4.14
CA ALA A 507 -18.50 6.78 -2.74
C ALA A 507 -19.60 6.23 -1.80
N TYR A 508 -20.88 6.46 -2.12
CA TYR A 508 -22.00 5.92 -1.36
C TYR A 508 -22.01 4.38 -1.40
N TYR A 509 -21.84 3.80 -2.58
CA TYR A 509 -21.84 2.36 -2.78
C TYR A 509 -20.72 1.69 -1.96
N TYR A 510 -19.50 2.21 -2.00
CA TYR A 510 -18.40 1.70 -1.20
C TYR A 510 -18.62 1.89 0.29
N ARG A 511 -19.11 3.07 0.71
CA ARG A 511 -19.41 3.35 2.11
C ARG A 511 -20.48 2.40 2.68
N MET A 512 -21.50 2.09 1.90
CA MET A 512 -22.53 1.12 2.27
C MET A 512 -21.95 -0.28 2.49
N ILE A 513 -21.04 -0.74 1.63
CA ILE A 513 -20.36 -2.03 1.81
C ILE A 513 -19.44 -2.00 3.03
N PHE A 514 -18.66 -0.94 3.20
CA PHE A 514 -17.77 -0.79 4.34
C PHE A 514 -18.52 -0.89 5.67
N GLU A 515 -19.62 -0.15 5.85
CA GLU A 515 -20.38 -0.17 7.10
C GLU A 515 -21.15 -1.48 7.33
N ARG A 516 -21.35 -2.34 6.31
CA ARG A 516 -21.83 -3.72 6.53
C ARG A 516 -20.82 -4.56 7.30
N PHE A 517 -19.53 -4.37 7.05
CA PHE A 517 -18.45 -5.08 7.75
C PHE A 517 -18.01 -4.37 9.03
N PHE A 518 -17.93 -3.04 8.97
CA PHE A 518 -17.34 -2.20 10.00
C PHE A 518 -18.29 -1.04 10.36
N PRO A 519 -19.46 -1.32 10.96
CA PRO A 519 -20.47 -0.30 11.26
C PRO A 519 -20.06 0.68 12.37
N GLN A 520 -18.97 0.40 13.07
CA GLN A 520 -18.60 1.10 14.28
C GLN A 520 -17.90 2.42 13.97
N LYS A 521 -18.18 3.44 14.81
CA LYS A 521 -17.58 4.76 14.67
C LYS A 521 -16.03 4.74 14.65
N PRO A 522 -15.32 3.97 15.51
CA PRO A 522 -13.87 3.87 15.44
C PRO A 522 -13.36 3.43 14.07
N ALA A 523 -14.01 2.44 13.43
CA ALA A 523 -13.66 2.00 12.07
C ALA A 523 -13.78 3.14 11.06
N ILE A 524 -14.90 3.87 11.09
CA ILE A 524 -15.17 4.98 10.17
C ILE A 524 -14.10 6.07 10.29
N LEU A 525 -13.60 6.34 11.50
CA LEU A 525 -12.57 7.34 11.80
C LEU A 525 -11.16 6.93 11.36
N THR A 526 -10.91 5.65 11.09
CA THR A 526 -9.63 5.20 10.53
C THR A 526 -9.45 5.59 9.06
N VAL A 527 -10.55 5.91 8.37
CA VAL A 527 -10.51 6.30 6.96
C VAL A 527 -10.48 7.83 6.85
N PRO A 528 -9.42 8.41 6.27
CA PRO A 528 -9.29 9.86 6.17
C PRO A 528 -10.44 10.46 5.35
N GLY A 529 -10.89 11.63 5.75
CA GLY A 529 -11.90 12.42 5.06
C GLY A 529 -11.31 13.65 4.39
N GLY A 530 -12.10 14.29 3.53
CA GLY A 530 -11.76 15.54 2.88
C GLY A 530 -11.94 15.50 1.36
N PRO A 531 -11.84 16.66 0.69
CA PRO A 531 -11.88 16.71 -0.77
C PRO A 531 -10.62 16.06 -1.37
N SER A 532 -10.80 15.29 -2.45
CA SER A 532 -9.70 14.71 -3.24
C SER A 532 -10.06 14.74 -4.72
N VAL A 533 -9.12 15.17 -5.56
CA VAL A 533 -9.24 15.25 -7.03
C VAL A 533 -7.95 14.73 -7.67
N ALA A 534 -7.98 13.87 -8.68
CA ALA A 534 -6.76 13.33 -9.33
C ALA A 534 -5.66 12.80 -8.36
N CYS A 535 -6.03 12.00 -7.35
CA CYS A 535 -5.13 11.53 -6.26
C CYS A 535 -4.49 12.63 -5.39
N SER A 536 -5.08 13.83 -5.38
CA SER A 536 -4.59 14.97 -4.61
C SER A 536 -5.17 15.08 -3.20
N THR A 537 -4.57 15.99 -2.44
CA THR A 537 -5.13 16.55 -1.21
C THR A 537 -5.94 17.82 -1.52
N ALA A 538 -6.56 18.43 -0.50
CA ALA A 538 -7.24 19.72 -0.64
C ALA A 538 -6.38 20.82 -1.30
N LYS A 539 -5.04 20.70 -1.27
CA LYS A 539 -4.10 21.63 -1.90
C LYS A 539 -4.25 21.76 -3.40
N ALA A 540 -4.68 20.72 -4.11
CA ALA A 540 -4.91 20.85 -5.55
C ALA A 540 -5.95 21.92 -5.87
N ILE A 541 -7.02 21.99 -5.07
CA ILE A 541 -8.06 23.02 -5.21
C ILE A 541 -7.53 24.41 -4.80
N GLU A 542 -6.64 24.47 -3.80
CA GLU A 542 -5.98 25.72 -3.40
C GLU A 542 -5.04 26.27 -4.47
N TRP A 543 -4.32 25.38 -5.17
CA TRP A 543 -3.37 25.75 -6.22
C TRP A 543 -4.05 26.07 -7.56
N ASP A 544 -5.18 25.42 -7.87
CA ASP A 544 -5.98 25.72 -9.06
C ASP A 544 -7.48 25.56 -8.77
N ALA A 545 -8.18 26.69 -8.64
CA ALA A 545 -9.60 26.73 -8.36
C ALA A 545 -10.45 26.04 -9.44
N GLN A 546 -9.95 25.88 -10.68
CA GLN A 546 -10.67 25.19 -11.76
C GLN A 546 -10.93 23.71 -11.43
N TRP A 547 -10.17 23.12 -10.50
CA TRP A 547 -10.38 21.73 -10.08
C TRP A 547 -11.46 21.55 -9.02
N SER A 548 -11.99 22.63 -8.45
CA SER A 548 -13.13 22.56 -7.52
C SER A 548 -14.41 22.03 -8.17
N GLU A 549 -14.55 22.17 -9.49
CA GLU A 549 -15.72 21.74 -10.26
C GLU A 549 -15.66 20.26 -10.69
N ASN A 550 -14.51 19.59 -10.56
CA ASN A 550 -14.31 18.20 -10.95
C ASN A 550 -14.11 17.30 -9.73
N LEU A 551 -15.15 16.53 -9.38
CA LEU A 551 -15.14 15.61 -8.23
C LEU A 551 -14.57 14.22 -8.56
N ASP A 552 -14.07 13.97 -9.78
CA ASP A 552 -13.47 12.69 -10.12
C ASP A 552 -12.01 12.60 -9.64
N PRO A 553 -11.65 11.62 -8.79
CA PRO A 553 -10.28 11.46 -8.35
C PRO A 553 -9.34 10.84 -9.41
N SER A 554 -9.79 10.58 -10.65
CA SER A 554 -8.97 10.01 -11.72
C SER A 554 -7.93 11.00 -12.28
N GLY A 555 -6.87 10.49 -12.91
CA GLY A 555 -5.83 11.31 -13.54
C GLY A 555 -6.36 12.11 -14.73
N ARG A 556 -7.41 11.59 -15.38
CA ARG A 556 -8.19 12.27 -16.42
C ARG A 556 -8.76 13.61 -15.95
N ALA A 557 -8.95 13.80 -14.64
CA ALA A 557 -9.46 15.05 -14.09
C ALA A 557 -8.44 16.21 -14.12
N ALA A 558 -7.15 15.94 -14.35
CA ALA A 558 -6.10 16.95 -14.47
C ALA A 558 -6.13 17.67 -15.83
N LEU A 559 -7.24 18.37 -16.09
CA LEU A 559 -7.48 19.14 -17.32
C LEU A 559 -6.33 20.14 -17.56
N GLY A 560 -5.83 20.16 -18.79
CA GLY A 560 -4.75 21.02 -19.27
C GLY A 560 -3.34 20.44 -19.08
N VAL A 561 -3.21 19.26 -18.47
CA VAL A 561 -1.91 18.65 -18.13
C VAL A 561 -1.74 17.23 -18.69
N HIS A 562 -2.77 16.38 -18.64
CA HIS A 562 -2.69 15.00 -19.11
C HIS A 562 -2.79 14.92 -20.64
N LEU A 563 -1.66 14.67 -21.33
CA LEU A 563 -1.64 14.68 -22.80
C LEU A 563 -2.45 13.54 -23.40
N ALA A 564 -2.44 12.36 -22.77
CA ALA A 564 -3.13 11.18 -23.27
C ALA A 564 -4.67 11.26 -23.17
N ALA A 565 -5.23 12.05 -22.25
CA ALA A 565 -6.68 12.31 -22.21
C ALA A 565 -7.18 12.94 -23.52
N TYR A 566 -6.36 13.79 -24.16
CA TYR A 566 -6.73 14.51 -25.38
C TYR A 566 -6.60 13.66 -26.66
N GLU A 567 -5.81 12.58 -26.63
CA GLU A 567 -5.69 11.65 -27.77
C GLU A 567 -6.94 10.76 -27.91
N HIS A 568 -7.59 10.39 -26.80
CA HIS A 568 -8.83 9.62 -26.82
C HIS A 568 -10.07 10.42 -27.24
N GLU A 569 -10.07 11.76 -27.08
CA GLU A 569 -11.12 12.62 -27.62
C GLU A 569 -11.07 12.75 -29.16
N GLN A 570 -9.96 12.36 -29.80
CA GLN A 570 -9.77 12.42 -31.24
C GLN A 570 -10.05 11.09 -31.98
N ASP A 571 -10.45 10.03 -31.28
CA ASP A 571 -10.92 8.80 -31.92
C ASP A 571 -12.42 8.92 -32.28
N PRO A 572 -12.80 9.01 -33.57
CA PRO A 572 -14.18 9.23 -33.99
C PRO A 572 -15.13 8.05 -33.68
N LYS A 573 -14.67 7.00 -32.99
CA LYS A 573 -15.49 5.84 -32.63
C LYS A 573 -16.16 5.90 -31.26
N HIS A 574 -15.90 6.90 -30.42
CA HIS A 574 -16.51 7.01 -29.07
C HIS A 574 -16.93 8.45 -28.71
N VAL A 575 -17.83 9.04 -29.49
CA VAL A 575 -18.58 10.24 -29.05
C VAL A 575 -19.91 9.77 -28.44
N PRO A 576 -20.24 10.10 -27.18
CA PRO A 576 -21.59 9.95 -26.66
C PRO A 576 -22.50 10.98 -27.35
N ASP A 577 -23.59 10.51 -27.97
CA ASP A 577 -24.63 11.36 -28.55
C ASP A 577 -25.35 12.17 -27.46
N THR A 578 -24.76 13.27 -27.02
CA THR A 578 -25.50 14.36 -26.38
C THR A 578 -24.80 15.69 -26.59
N ILE A 579 -25.60 16.65 -27.09
CA ILE A 579 -25.36 18.10 -27.24
C ILE A 579 -24.88 18.54 -28.65
N ALA A 580 -25.85 18.65 -29.57
CA ALA A 580 -25.86 19.71 -30.56
C ALA A 580 -27.30 20.23 -30.72
N ALA A 581 -27.49 21.52 -30.43
CA ALA A 581 -28.77 22.19 -30.44
C ALA A 581 -29.33 22.42 -31.85
N GLY A 582 -30.65 22.28 -31.97
CA GLY A 582 -31.51 23.16 -32.78
C GLY A 582 -31.36 23.16 -34.31
N GLY A 583 -32.19 22.39 -35.01
CA GLY A 583 -32.42 22.57 -36.44
C GLY A 583 -33.54 21.69 -37.00
N SER A 584 -34.72 22.28 -37.23
CA SER A 584 -35.92 21.58 -37.71
C SER A 584 -35.75 20.92 -39.08
N LYS A 585 -36.03 19.61 -39.23
CA LYS A 585 -36.57 19.02 -40.48
C LYS A 585 -37.51 17.85 -40.18
N LYS A 586 -38.62 17.82 -40.93
CA LYS A 586 -39.84 16.98 -40.83
C LYS A 586 -39.59 15.46 -40.88
N PRO A 587 -40.52 14.63 -40.35
CA PRO A 587 -40.34 13.18 -40.23
C PRO A 587 -40.52 12.46 -41.57
N ARG A 588 -39.66 11.47 -41.85
CA ARG A 588 -39.85 10.46 -42.90
C ARG A 588 -40.36 9.16 -42.28
N THR A 589 -41.50 8.72 -42.77
CA THR A 589 -42.16 7.44 -42.46
C THR A 589 -41.32 6.27 -42.96
N ILE A 590 -40.99 5.31 -42.09
CA ILE A 590 -40.37 4.03 -42.47
C ILE A 590 -41.42 2.92 -42.27
N ARG A 591 -41.66 2.15 -43.34
CA ARG A 591 -42.54 0.98 -43.36
C ARG A 591 -41.88 -0.20 -42.63
N VAL A 592 -42.63 -0.84 -41.74
CA VAL A 592 -42.27 -2.07 -41.04
C VAL A 592 -42.56 -3.27 -41.94
N ALA A 593 -41.58 -4.15 -42.16
CA ALA A 593 -41.78 -5.47 -42.74
C ALA A 593 -41.63 -6.52 -41.62
N ALA A 594 -42.63 -7.40 -41.51
CA ALA A 594 -42.78 -8.39 -40.45
C ALA A 594 -41.85 -9.60 -40.62
N ALA A 595 -41.37 -10.15 -39.51
CA ALA A 595 -40.59 -11.39 -39.42
C ALA A 595 -41.51 -12.64 -39.46
N PRO A 596 -41.05 -13.78 -40.02
CA PRO A 596 -41.80 -15.04 -39.99
C PRO A 596 -41.62 -15.80 -38.67
N PRO A 597 -42.60 -16.62 -38.23
CA PRO A 597 -42.58 -17.32 -36.94
C PRO A 597 -41.78 -18.63 -36.97
N PRO A 598 -41.35 -19.14 -35.79
CA PRO A 598 -40.56 -20.37 -35.68
C PRO A 598 -41.42 -21.65 -35.78
N PRO A 599 -40.82 -22.80 -36.15
CA PRO A 599 -41.55 -24.05 -36.35
C PRO A 599 -41.91 -24.75 -35.03
N GLY A 600 -43.14 -25.24 -34.95
CA GLY A 600 -43.68 -26.00 -33.82
C GLY A 600 -43.27 -27.47 -33.82
N VAL A 601 -43.04 -28.00 -32.63
CA VAL A 601 -42.90 -29.43 -32.32
C VAL A 601 -44.28 -29.97 -31.92
N ALA A 602 -44.72 -31.06 -32.55
CA ALA A 602 -45.92 -31.79 -32.17
C ALA A 602 -45.53 -33.13 -31.50
N ILE A 603 -46.25 -33.45 -30.43
CA ILE A 603 -46.10 -34.62 -29.56
C ILE A 603 -47.13 -35.68 -29.98
N GLU A 604 -46.66 -36.94 -30.03
CA GLU A 604 -47.33 -38.24 -29.88
C GLU A 604 -48.54 -38.67 -30.73
N GLY A 605 -48.39 -39.90 -31.26
CA GLY A 605 -49.37 -40.76 -31.90
C GLY A 605 -48.68 -42.05 -32.35
#